data_AF-A0A4R4YBJ6-F1
#
_entry.id   AF-A0A4R4YBJ6-F1
#
_cell.length_a   1.000
_cell.length_b   1.000
_cell.length_c   1.000
_cell.angle_alpha   90.00
_cell.angle_beta   90.00
_cell.angle_gamma   90.00
#
_symmetry.space_group_name_H-M   'P 1'
#
loop_
_entity.id
_entity.type
_entity.pdbx_description
1 polymer ?
#
loop_
_entity_poly.entity_id
_entity_poly.type
_entity_poly.pdbx_seq_one_letter_code
_entity_poly.pdbx_strand_id
1 'polypeptide(L)'
;MKRMDADPIDHADPGRAGAAAAMETLLRAYVRETATPVPDAGEQLVLTFPASGVTVGIRVRHRSATGWHRFGEPSVLTPEAVRPADAALVAAAAIRETVVVRRLPAHLGSDAVARVLDSARRTAAHLARRRAEGDAGMTPFLDAERALLLGHPFHPAPKSREEASVAELDDYSPELRGRFRLHWFAAAPSVVAGESADGRTPAELCRHLAAGVEPPPGMVPLP
;
A
#
# COMPACT_ATOMS: atom_id res chain seq x y z
N MET A 1 -12.25 -25.73 -21.65
CA MET A 1 -12.09 -24.82 -20.50
C MET A 1 -10.61 -24.42 -20.42
N LYS A 2 -10.25 -23.22 -20.87
CA LYS A 2 -8.85 -22.74 -20.86
C LYS A 2 -8.42 -22.67 -19.39
N ARG A 3 -7.35 -23.36 -18.97
CA ARG A 3 -6.82 -23.21 -17.60
C ARG A 3 -6.58 -21.72 -17.39
N MET A 4 -7.32 -21.10 -16.48
CA MET A 4 -6.96 -19.78 -16.01
C MET A 4 -5.70 -19.98 -15.18
N ASP A 5 -4.57 -19.43 -15.65
CA ASP A 5 -3.34 -19.42 -14.86
C ASP A 5 -3.63 -18.82 -13.50
N ALA A 6 -2.99 -19.34 -12.44
CA ALA A 6 -3.15 -18.83 -11.08
C ALA A 6 -2.90 -17.32 -11.03
N ASP A 7 -3.63 -16.61 -10.18
CA ASP A 7 -3.44 -15.17 -10.04
C ASP A 7 -2.09 -14.87 -9.37
N PRO A 8 -1.25 -13.99 -9.95
CA PRO A 8 0.04 -13.66 -9.35
C PRO A 8 -0.04 -13.15 -7.90
N ILE A 9 -1.14 -12.51 -7.50
CA ILE A 9 -1.34 -12.02 -6.12
C ILE A 9 -1.59 -13.19 -5.14
N ASP A 10 -2.09 -14.32 -5.62
CA ASP A 10 -2.35 -15.51 -4.81
C ASP A 10 -1.13 -16.44 -4.70
N HIS A 11 0.03 -16.01 -5.20
CA HIS A 11 1.25 -16.82 -5.17
C HIS A 11 1.62 -17.22 -3.73
N ALA A 12 2.04 -18.48 -3.54
CA ALA A 12 2.35 -19.06 -2.23
C ALA A 12 3.51 -18.34 -1.52
N ASP A 13 4.57 -18.00 -2.26
CA ASP A 13 5.63 -17.09 -1.79
C ASP A 13 5.07 -15.67 -1.56
N PRO A 14 5.11 -15.15 -0.31
CA PRO A 14 4.56 -13.83 0.00
C PRO A 14 5.30 -12.68 -0.67
N GLY A 15 6.60 -12.83 -0.95
CA GLY A 15 7.40 -11.83 -1.66
C GLY A 15 6.91 -11.61 -3.09
N ARG A 16 6.68 -12.72 -3.82
CA ARG A 16 6.10 -12.69 -5.17
C ARG A 16 4.68 -12.13 -5.18
N ALA A 17 3.85 -12.54 -4.22
CA ALA A 17 2.49 -12.00 -4.08
C ALA A 17 2.48 -10.49 -3.79
N GLY A 18 3.34 -10.02 -2.88
CA GLY A 18 3.49 -8.60 -2.56
C GLY A 18 4.00 -7.78 -3.75
N ALA A 19 4.97 -8.30 -4.51
CA ALA A 19 5.46 -7.68 -5.74
C ALA A 19 4.36 -7.60 -6.82
N ALA A 20 3.57 -8.66 -6.99
CA ALA A 20 2.43 -8.68 -7.91
C ALA A 20 1.35 -7.65 -7.53
N ALA A 21 1.01 -7.53 -6.24
CA ALA A 21 0.04 -6.54 -5.77
C ALA A 21 0.52 -5.09 -5.97
N ALA A 22 1.80 -4.82 -5.71
CA ALA A 22 2.41 -3.52 -5.97
C ALA A 22 2.43 -3.20 -7.47
N MET A 23 2.81 -4.17 -8.31
CA MET A 23 2.76 -4.04 -9.76
C MET A 23 1.36 -3.71 -10.26
N GLU A 24 0.35 -4.42 -9.76
CA GLU A 24 -1.03 -4.23 -10.20
C GLU A 24 -1.55 -2.83 -9.85
N THR A 25 -1.29 -2.34 -8.64
CA THR A 25 -1.70 -0.99 -8.21
C THR A 25 -0.93 0.12 -8.93
N LEU A 26 0.38 -0.07 -9.16
CA LEU A 26 1.20 0.80 -10.00
C LEU A 26 0.65 0.89 -11.43
N LEU A 27 0.42 -0.25 -12.08
CA LEU A 27 -0.06 -0.29 -13.47
C LEU A 27 -1.46 0.32 -13.59
N ARG A 28 -2.36 0.06 -12.64
CA ARG A 28 -3.69 0.71 -12.61
C ARG A 28 -3.58 2.22 -12.49
N ALA A 29 -2.74 2.71 -11.58
CA ALA A 29 -2.51 4.14 -11.42
C ALA A 29 -1.95 4.74 -12.72
N TYR A 30 -0.90 4.12 -13.26
CA TYR A 30 -0.24 4.56 -14.48
C TYR A 30 -1.22 4.65 -15.65
N VAL A 31 -1.86 3.54 -16.06
CA VAL A 31 -2.74 3.55 -17.24
C VAL A 31 -3.94 4.48 -17.09
N ARG A 32 -4.43 4.66 -15.85
CA ARG A 32 -5.52 5.61 -15.57
C ARG A 32 -5.05 7.05 -15.73
N GLU A 33 -3.90 7.41 -15.18
CA GLU A 33 -3.40 8.78 -15.16
C GLU A 33 -2.78 9.22 -16.49
N THR A 34 -2.26 8.28 -17.29
CA THR A 34 -1.76 8.54 -18.65
C THR A 34 -2.83 8.35 -19.71
N ALA A 35 -4.06 7.98 -19.32
CA ALA A 35 -5.14 7.58 -20.21
C ALA A 35 -4.71 6.52 -21.24
N THR A 36 -3.80 5.62 -20.86
CA THR A 36 -3.31 4.56 -21.73
C THR A 36 -4.43 3.54 -21.98
N PRO A 37 -4.81 3.29 -23.24
CA PRO A 37 -5.83 2.29 -23.55
C PRO A 37 -5.38 0.90 -23.12
N VAL A 38 -6.21 0.23 -22.31
CA VAL A 38 -5.98 -1.17 -21.92
C VAL A 38 -6.68 -2.09 -22.93
N PRO A 39 -5.95 -3.02 -23.57
CA PRO A 39 -6.52 -3.95 -24.55
C PRO A 39 -7.41 -5.01 -23.88
N ASP A 40 -8.05 -5.84 -24.69
CA ASP A 40 -9.02 -6.82 -24.20
C ASP A 40 -8.37 -7.91 -23.33
N ALA A 41 -9.20 -8.55 -22.49
CA ALA A 41 -8.75 -9.64 -21.65
C ALA A 41 -8.22 -10.78 -22.53
N GLY A 42 -6.99 -11.19 -22.25
CA GLY A 42 -6.29 -12.16 -23.07
C GLY A 42 -5.46 -11.54 -24.20
N GLU A 43 -5.26 -10.24 -24.22
CA GLU A 43 -4.27 -9.55 -25.07
C GLU A 43 -3.08 -9.05 -24.24
N GLN A 44 -2.12 -8.40 -24.90
CA GLN A 44 -0.93 -7.85 -24.27
C GLN A 44 -0.99 -6.32 -24.27
N LEU A 45 -0.97 -5.71 -23.09
CA LEU A 45 -0.67 -4.31 -22.90
C LEU A 45 0.83 -4.09 -23.13
N VAL A 46 1.18 -3.21 -24.06
CA VAL A 46 2.58 -2.82 -24.31
C VAL A 46 2.78 -1.39 -23.85
N LEU A 47 3.65 -1.21 -22.85
CA LEU A 47 4.06 0.08 -22.33
C LEU A 47 5.48 0.37 -22.80
N THR A 48 5.65 1.47 -23.53
CA THR A 48 6.97 1.96 -23.94
C THR A 48 7.32 3.16 -23.06
N PHE A 49 8.53 3.18 -22.52
CA PHE A 49 9.05 4.25 -21.68
C PHE A 49 10.25 4.93 -22.38
N PRO A 50 10.02 5.90 -23.29
CA PRO A 50 11.08 6.61 -24.01
C PRO A 50 12.20 7.17 -23.13
N ALA A 51 11.89 7.63 -21.91
CA ALA A 51 12.88 8.20 -21.00
C ALA A 51 13.95 7.20 -20.54
N SER A 52 13.64 5.90 -20.59
CA SER A 52 14.56 4.81 -20.24
C SER A 52 14.91 3.88 -21.42
N GLY A 53 14.22 4.01 -22.56
CA GLY A 53 14.36 3.10 -23.69
C GLY A 53 13.84 1.68 -23.39
N VAL A 54 13.00 1.51 -22.37
CA VAL A 54 12.47 0.21 -21.95
C VAL A 54 11.06 0.02 -22.50
N THR A 55 10.79 -1.16 -23.05
CA THR A 55 9.45 -1.60 -23.44
C THR A 55 9.03 -2.80 -22.60
N VAL A 56 7.88 -2.72 -21.96
CA VAL A 56 7.32 -3.77 -21.11
C VAL A 56 6.01 -4.27 -21.71
N GLY A 57 5.92 -5.59 -21.90
CA GLY A 57 4.70 -6.28 -22.25
C GLY A 57 4.07 -6.92 -21.01
N ILE A 58 2.77 -6.71 -20.83
CA ILE A 58 1.99 -7.24 -19.71
C ILE A 58 0.72 -7.90 -20.25
N ARG A 59 0.45 -9.14 -19.87
CA ARG A 59 -0.82 -9.78 -20.25
C ARG A 59 -2.00 -9.16 -19.49
N VAL A 60 -3.06 -8.78 -20.19
CA VAL A 60 -4.31 -8.36 -19.54
C VAL A 60 -5.10 -9.61 -19.16
N ARG A 61 -5.29 -9.84 -17.86
CA ARG A 61 -6.09 -10.97 -17.32
C ARG A 61 -7.57 -10.60 -17.24
N HIS A 62 -7.86 -9.36 -16.89
CA HIS A 62 -9.22 -8.81 -16.83
C HIS A 62 -9.19 -7.32 -17.22
N ARG A 63 -10.06 -6.95 -18.16
CA ARG A 63 -10.29 -5.55 -18.53
C ARG A 63 -11.53 -5.04 -17.80
N SER A 64 -11.39 -3.96 -17.05
CA SER A 64 -12.49 -3.33 -16.32
C SER A 64 -12.85 -1.98 -16.94
N ALA A 65 -14.14 -1.68 -17.05
CA ALA A 65 -14.64 -0.37 -17.48
C ALA A 65 -14.34 0.75 -16.46
N THR A 66 -14.11 0.39 -15.20
CA THR A 66 -13.84 1.34 -14.10
C THR A 66 -12.37 1.38 -13.70
N GLY A 67 -11.48 0.82 -14.52
CA GLY A 67 -10.04 0.83 -14.27
C GLY A 67 -9.54 -0.29 -13.35
N TRP A 68 -10.42 -1.13 -12.79
CA TRP A 68 -10.04 -2.25 -11.92
C TRP A 68 -9.50 -3.46 -12.71
N HIS A 69 -8.48 -3.22 -13.55
CA HIS A 69 -7.85 -4.21 -14.42
C HIS A 69 -7.09 -5.26 -13.61
N ARG A 70 -6.96 -6.49 -14.14
CA ARG A 70 -6.04 -7.50 -13.62
C ARG A 70 -4.93 -7.73 -14.63
N PHE A 71 -3.69 -7.76 -14.16
CA PHE A 71 -2.50 -7.87 -14.99
C PHE A 71 -1.75 -9.18 -14.68
N GLY A 72 -1.14 -9.76 -15.71
CA GLY A 72 -0.19 -10.86 -15.56
C GLY A 72 1.21 -10.37 -15.23
N GLU A 73 2.16 -11.31 -15.16
CA GLU A 73 3.56 -10.97 -14.94
C GLU A 73 4.13 -10.15 -16.11
N PRO A 74 4.89 -9.06 -15.83
CA PRO A 74 5.47 -8.23 -16.87
C PRO A 74 6.72 -8.88 -17.47
N SER A 75 7.02 -8.54 -18.72
CA SER A 75 8.26 -8.92 -19.40
C SER A 75 8.83 -7.75 -20.17
N VAL A 76 10.15 -7.58 -20.13
CA VAL A 76 10.85 -6.66 -21.03
C VAL A 76 10.84 -7.27 -22.44
N LEU A 77 10.42 -6.45 -23.40
CA LEU A 77 10.39 -6.80 -24.81
C LEU A 77 11.61 -6.18 -25.50
N THR A 78 12.45 -7.04 -26.08
CA THR A 78 13.56 -6.65 -26.97
C THR A 78 13.39 -7.34 -28.31
N PRO A 79 14.02 -6.85 -29.40
CA PRO A 79 13.95 -7.53 -30.70
C PRO A 79 14.45 -8.99 -30.64
N GLU A 80 15.40 -9.28 -29.75
CA GLU A 80 16.07 -10.58 -29.67
C GLU A 80 15.46 -11.52 -28.64
N ALA A 81 14.78 -11.00 -27.61
CA ALA A 81 14.28 -11.81 -26.50
C ALA A 81 13.12 -11.16 -25.73
N VAL A 82 12.31 -12.02 -25.12
CA VAL A 82 11.38 -11.67 -24.05
C VAL A 82 12.00 -12.11 -22.72
N ARG A 83 12.19 -11.18 -21.79
CA ARG A 83 12.77 -11.47 -20.47
C ARG A 83 11.82 -11.07 -19.36
N PRO A 84 11.70 -11.85 -18.27
CA PRO A 84 10.89 -11.44 -17.12
C PRO A 84 11.28 -10.06 -16.61
N ALA A 85 10.29 -9.24 -16.24
CA ALA A 85 10.50 -7.97 -15.57
C ALA A 85 10.01 -8.09 -14.13
N ASP A 86 10.68 -7.41 -13.20
CA ASP A 86 10.27 -7.36 -11.80
C ASP A 86 9.61 -6.01 -11.44
N ALA A 87 9.14 -5.92 -10.20
CA ALA A 87 8.51 -4.71 -9.69
C ALA A 87 9.43 -3.48 -9.74
N ALA A 88 10.73 -3.66 -9.49
CA ALA A 88 11.69 -2.58 -9.47
C ALA A 88 11.90 -1.98 -10.86
N LEU A 89 12.08 -2.82 -11.88
CA LEU A 89 12.30 -2.37 -13.25
C LEU A 89 11.10 -1.59 -13.77
N VAL A 90 9.88 -2.12 -13.63
CA VAL A 90 8.68 -1.45 -14.14
C VAL A 90 8.40 -0.15 -13.38
N ALA A 91 8.56 -0.14 -12.05
CA ALA A 91 8.42 1.07 -11.25
C ALA A 91 9.43 2.14 -11.68
N ALA A 92 10.71 1.78 -11.81
CA ALA A 92 11.74 2.70 -12.24
C ALA A 92 11.46 3.27 -13.64
N ALA A 93 11.03 2.45 -14.59
CA ALA A 93 10.72 2.90 -15.95
C ALA A 93 9.50 3.84 -15.99
N ALA A 94 8.38 3.44 -15.37
CA ALA A 94 7.15 4.22 -15.35
C ALA A 94 7.28 5.55 -14.59
N ILE A 95 8.00 5.55 -13.47
CA ILE A 95 8.20 6.75 -12.66
C ILE A 95 9.19 7.68 -13.37
N ARG A 96 10.28 7.16 -13.96
CA ARG A 96 11.21 7.98 -14.74
C ARG A 96 10.52 8.64 -15.93
N GLU A 97 9.67 7.91 -16.64
CA GLU A 97 8.85 8.47 -17.72
C GLU A 97 8.00 9.64 -17.21
N THR A 98 7.30 9.44 -16.09
CA THR A 98 6.46 10.47 -15.45
C THR A 98 7.28 11.71 -15.06
N VAL A 99 8.45 11.51 -14.43
CA VAL A 99 9.35 12.59 -14.02
C VAL A 99 9.84 13.39 -15.21
N VAL A 100 10.24 12.73 -16.30
CA VAL A 100 10.72 13.39 -17.51
C VAL A 100 9.60 14.15 -18.22
N VAL A 101 8.46 13.49 -18.47
CA VAL A 101 7.30 14.09 -19.15
C VAL A 101 6.76 15.30 -18.39
N ARG A 102 6.69 15.22 -17.05
CA ARG A 102 6.21 16.30 -16.19
C ARG A 102 7.30 17.31 -15.78
N ARG A 103 8.55 17.12 -16.23
CA ARG A 103 9.70 17.99 -15.91
C ARG A 103 9.93 18.18 -14.40
N LEU A 104 9.82 17.09 -13.65
CA LEU A 104 10.02 17.09 -12.20
C LEU A 104 11.50 16.88 -11.84
N PRO A 105 11.94 17.33 -10.65
CA PRO A 105 13.26 16.99 -10.13
C PRO A 105 13.48 15.47 -10.02
N ALA A 106 14.65 15.00 -10.44
CA ALA A 106 14.95 13.56 -10.52
C ALA A 106 14.84 12.82 -9.17
N HIS A 107 15.20 13.48 -8.06
CA HIS A 107 15.15 12.87 -6.72
C HIS A 107 13.74 12.46 -6.31
N LEU A 108 12.70 13.19 -6.74
CA LEU A 108 11.30 12.80 -6.48
C LEU A 108 10.95 11.45 -7.13
N GLY A 109 11.58 11.14 -8.27
CA GLY A 109 11.45 9.84 -8.92
C GLY A 109 12.10 8.72 -8.11
N SER A 110 13.28 8.96 -7.57
CA SER A 110 13.97 8.01 -6.69
C SER A 110 13.13 7.69 -5.45
N ASP A 111 12.60 8.72 -4.80
CA ASP A 111 11.74 8.56 -3.62
C ASP A 111 10.44 7.82 -3.97
N ALA A 112 9.81 8.14 -5.10
CA ALA A 112 8.61 7.44 -5.55
C ALA A 112 8.87 5.95 -5.83
N VAL A 113 10.00 5.60 -6.46
CA VAL A 113 10.38 4.20 -6.69
C VAL A 113 10.60 3.47 -5.37
N ALA A 114 11.31 4.11 -4.42
CA ALA A 114 11.55 3.54 -3.09
C ALA A 114 10.23 3.19 -2.38
N ARG A 115 9.24 4.09 -2.44
CA ARG A 115 7.92 3.89 -1.83
C ARG A 115 7.13 2.75 -2.47
N VAL A 116 7.19 2.58 -3.79
CA VAL A 116 6.55 1.42 -4.46
C VAL A 116 7.16 0.12 -3.96
N LEU A 117 8.48 0.07 -3.86
CA LEU A 117 9.20 -1.12 -3.39
C LEU A 117 8.99 -1.39 -1.90
N ASP A 118 8.93 -0.35 -1.07
CA ASP A 118 8.55 -0.48 0.34
C ASP A 118 7.13 -1.05 0.46
N SER A 119 6.17 -0.50 -0.29
CA SER A 119 4.79 -1.02 -0.32
C SER A 119 4.70 -2.49 -0.73
N ALA A 120 5.54 -2.95 -1.66
CA ALA A 120 5.62 -4.37 -2.04
C ALA A 120 6.11 -5.24 -0.86
N ARG A 121 7.19 -4.80 -0.17
CA ARG A 121 7.73 -5.50 1.00
C ARG A 121 6.73 -5.54 2.16
N ARG A 122 6.02 -4.45 2.44
CA ARG A 122 5.00 -4.39 3.50
C ARG A 122 3.83 -5.31 3.18
N THR A 123 3.34 -5.27 1.94
CA THR A 123 2.28 -6.20 1.49
C THR A 123 2.71 -7.66 1.65
N ALA A 124 3.96 -7.99 1.29
CA ALA A 124 4.49 -9.35 1.48
C ALA A 124 4.49 -9.77 2.96
N ALA A 125 4.92 -8.88 3.87
CA ALA A 125 4.89 -9.13 5.30
C ALA A 125 3.47 -9.32 5.83
N HIS A 126 2.52 -8.48 5.40
CA HIS A 126 1.10 -8.61 5.74
C HIS A 126 0.55 -9.97 5.30
N LEU A 127 0.77 -10.36 4.04
CA LEU A 127 0.28 -11.62 3.50
C LEU A 127 0.91 -12.82 4.23
N ALA A 128 2.22 -12.79 4.50
CA ALA A 128 2.90 -13.84 5.24
C ALA A 128 2.30 -14.04 6.64
N ARG A 129 2.11 -12.95 7.39
CA ARG A 129 1.51 -12.96 8.73
C ARG A 129 0.09 -13.53 8.69
N ARG A 130 -0.75 -12.99 7.80
CA ARG A 130 -2.17 -13.36 7.71
C ARG A 130 -2.40 -14.79 7.26
N ARG A 131 -1.51 -15.36 6.44
CA ARG A 131 -1.55 -16.78 6.04
C ARG A 131 -1.15 -17.73 7.16
N ALA A 132 -0.28 -17.30 8.07
CA ALA A 132 0.17 -18.11 9.21
C ALA A 132 -0.78 -18.04 10.41
N GLU A 133 -1.62 -17.02 10.48
CA GLU A 133 -2.56 -16.81 11.57
C GLU A 133 -3.80 -17.71 11.45
N GLY A 134 -4.27 -18.21 12.60
CA GLY A 134 -5.60 -18.80 12.73
C GLY A 134 -6.70 -17.75 12.83
N ASP A 135 -7.94 -18.21 12.90
CA ASP A 135 -9.05 -17.33 13.22
C ASP A 135 -8.88 -16.83 14.66
N ALA A 136 -8.68 -15.51 14.80
CA ALA A 136 -8.59 -14.88 16.11
C ALA A 136 -9.98 -14.32 16.35
N GLY A 137 -10.67 -14.80 17.40
CA GLY A 137 -12.04 -14.41 17.74
C GLY A 137 -12.19 -12.91 17.94
N MET A 138 -12.29 -12.17 16.84
CA MET A 138 -12.43 -10.73 16.75
C MET A 138 -13.88 -10.42 16.42
N THR A 139 -14.29 -9.20 16.77
CA THR A 139 -15.58 -8.69 16.30
C THR A 139 -15.54 -8.50 14.78
N PRO A 140 -16.69 -8.61 14.08
CA PRO A 140 -16.75 -8.37 12.63
C PRO A 140 -16.21 -6.99 12.22
N PHE A 141 -16.41 -5.98 13.07
CA PHE A 141 -15.89 -4.65 12.86
C PHE A 141 -14.34 -4.62 12.84
N LEU A 142 -13.70 -5.20 13.84
CA LEU A 142 -12.23 -5.23 13.91
C LEU A 142 -11.63 -6.10 12.80
N ASP A 143 -12.30 -7.18 12.39
CA ASP A 143 -11.82 -7.98 11.28
C ASP A 143 -11.91 -7.22 9.95
N ALA A 144 -13.00 -6.48 9.70
CA ALA A 144 -13.14 -5.64 8.52
C ALA A 144 -12.07 -4.52 8.45
N GLU A 145 -11.86 -3.78 9.54
CA GLU A 145 -10.83 -2.72 9.63
C GLU A 145 -9.41 -3.25 9.37
N ARG A 146 -9.17 -4.53 9.65
CA ARG A 146 -7.86 -5.19 9.51
C ARG A 146 -7.74 -6.04 8.23
N ALA A 147 -8.79 -6.12 7.42
CA ALA A 147 -8.84 -6.95 6.22
C ALA A 147 -8.19 -6.29 4.98
N LEU A 148 -7.95 -4.98 4.99
CA LEU A 148 -7.43 -4.26 3.82
C LEU A 148 -5.90 -4.43 3.68
N LEU A 149 -5.44 -5.64 3.33
CA LEU A 149 -4.01 -5.99 3.28
C LEU A 149 -3.25 -5.32 2.14
N LEU A 150 -3.91 -5.10 1.00
CA LEU A 150 -3.30 -4.57 -0.23
C LEU A 150 -3.40 -3.04 -0.33
N GLY A 151 -4.30 -2.42 0.44
CA GLY A 151 -4.46 -0.97 0.48
C GLY A 151 -5.23 -0.41 -0.71
N HIS A 152 -4.99 0.87 -1.04
CA HIS A 152 -5.73 1.58 -2.08
C HIS A 152 -5.45 1.03 -3.49
N PRO A 153 -6.48 0.64 -4.27
CA PRO A 153 -6.28 -0.11 -5.52
C PRO A 153 -5.72 0.71 -6.70
N PHE A 154 -5.69 2.05 -6.57
CA PHE A 154 -5.18 2.99 -7.57
C PHE A 154 -4.08 3.92 -7.04
N HIS A 155 -3.40 3.54 -5.96
CA HIS A 155 -2.24 4.28 -5.48
C HIS A 155 -1.00 3.41 -5.73
N PRO A 156 0.12 3.93 -6.26
CA PRO A 156 1.29 3.11 -6.61
C PRO A 156 2.05 2.56 -5.38
N ALA A 157 1.91 3.19 -4.22
CA ALA A 157 2.60 2.82 -2.99
C ALA A 157 1.65 2.75 -1.77
N PRO A 158 0.55 1.99 -1.83
CA PRO A 158 -0.56 2.10 -0.87
C PRO A 158 -0.21 1.64 0.55
N LYS A 159 0.89 0.90 0.72
CA LYS A 159 1.39 0.38 2.00
C LYS A 159 2.79 0.89 2.35
N SER A 160 3.28 1.93 1.67
CA SER A 160 4.58 2.51 2.01
C SER A 160 4.51 3.26 3.35
N ARG A 161 5.47 3.00 4.23
CA ARG A 161 5.58 3.58 5.59
C ARG A 161 7.06 3.71 5.99
N GLU A 162 7.85 4.40 5.16
CA GLU A 162 9.33 4.41 5.23
C GLU A 162 9.92 4.96 6.53
N GLU A 163 9.19 5.82 7.24
CA GLU A 163 9.68 6.44 8.49
C GLU A 163 9.50 5.54 9.73
N ALA A 164 8.68 4.49 9.63
CA ALA A 164 8.42 3.58 10.75
C ALA A 164 9.41 2.42 10.77
N SER A 165 9.96 2.13 11.95
CA SER A 165 10.76 0.94 12.20
C SER A 165 9.93 -0.34 12.04
N VAL A 166 10.60 -1.48 11.93
CA VAL A 166 9.90 -2.79 11.85
C VAL A 166 9.06 -3.04 13.09
N ALA A 167 9.57 -2.70 14.28
CA ALA A 167 8.84 -2.88 15.53
C ALA A 167 7.57 -2.01 15.59
N GLU A 168 7.68 -0.73 15.22
CA GLU A 168 6.51 0.16 15.14
C GLU A 168 5.48 -0.36 14.13
N LEU A 169 5.93 -0.92 13.00
CA LEU A 169 5.02 -1.48 12.02
C LEU A 169 4.32 -2.74 12.52
N ASP A 170 4.99 -3.62 13.27
CA ASP A 170 4.33 -4.77 13.89
C ASP A 170 3.25 -4.34 14.89
N ASP A 171 3.51 -3.30 15.69
CA ASP A 171 2.59 -2.83 16.72
C ASP A 171 1.44 -1.98 16.16
N TYR A 172 1.72 -1.13 15.17
CA TYR A 172 0.81 -0.09 14.69
C TYR A 172 0.10 -0.43 13.38
N SER A 173 0.49 -1.50 12.67
CA SER A 173 -0.17 -1.90 11.43
C SER A 173 -1.46 -2.68 11.70
N PRO A 174 -2.64 -2.21 11.26
CA PRO A 174 -3.88 -2.96 11.37
C PRO A 174 -3.81 -4.30 10.63
N GLU A 175 -3.08 -4.35 9.51
CA GLU A 175 -2.90 -5.55 8.68
C GLU A 175 -2.15 -6.67 9.40
N LEU A 176 -1.40 -6.33 10.45
CA LEU A 176 -0.68 -7.28 11.30
C LEU A 176 -1.41 -7.54 12.62
N ARG A 177 -2.67 -7.07 12.72
CA ARG A 177 -3.50 -7.11 13.93
C ARG A 177 -2.79 -6.51 15.15
N GLY A 178 -1.92 -5.53 14.90
CA GLY A 178 -1.15 -4.80 15.90
C GLY A 178 -2.03 -4.27 17.01
N ARG A 179 -1.50 -4.28 18.24
CA ARG A 179 -2.17 -3.76 19.43
C ARG A 179 -1.14 -3.08 20.30
N PHE A 180 -1.50 -1.91 20.79
CA PHE A 180 -0.64 -1.11 21.64
C PHE A 180 -1.50 -0.39 22.67
N ARG A 181 -0.87 0.00 23.77
CA ARG A 181 -1.49 0.93 24.73
C ARG A 181 -1.27 2.35 24.23
N LEU A 182 -2.27 3.21 24.38
CA LEU A 182 -2.10 4.64 24.14
C LEU A 182 -0.98 5.17 25.07
N HIS A 183 -0.15 6.06 24.52
CA HIS A 183 0.86 6.78 25.31
C HIS A 183 0.19 8.00 25.93
N TRP A 184 0.42 8.31 27.20
CA TRP A 184 -0.29 9.39 27.89
C TRP A 184 0.66 10.50 28.33
N PHE A 185 0.27 11.74 28.06
CA PHE A 185 0.91 12.95 28.55
C PHE A 185 0.11 13.57 29.70
N ALA A 186 0.82 14.17 30.65
CA ALA A 186 0.25 15.05 31.65
C ALA A 186 0.44 16.51 31.20
N ALA A 187 -0.62 17.13 30.71
CA ALA A 187 -0.57 18.49 30.16
C ALA A 187 -1.11 19.52 31.17
N ALA A 188 -0.47 20.69 31.25
CA ALA A 188 -1.02 21.81 31.99
C ALA A 188 -2.34 22.28 31.34
N PRO A 189 -3.41 22.60 32.10
CA PRO A 189 -4.69 23.00 31.52
C PRO A 189 -4.58 24.18 30.53
N SER A 190 -3.61 25.08 30.75
CA SER A 190 -3.37 26.25 29.89
C SER A 190 -2.88 25.93 28.47
N VAL A 191 -2.38 24.71 28.23
CA VAL A 191 -1.92 24.27 26.90
C VAL A 191 -2.85 23.24 26.25
N VAL A 192 -3.93 22.85 26.94
CA VAL A 192 -4.92 21.92 26.40
C VAL A 192 -5.98 22.71 25.62
N ALA A 193 -6.09 22.40 24.34
CA ALA A 193 -7.13 22.92 23.47
C ALA A 193 -8.00 21.78 22.94
N GLY A 194 -9.31 21.99 22.87
CA GLY A 194 -10.24 21.04 22.28
C GLY A 194 -11.68 21.50 22.40
N GLU A 195 -12.55 20.91 21.59
CA GLU A 195 -13.98 21.20 21.53
C GLU A 195 -14.76 19.89 21.52
N SER A 196 -16.01 19.93 21.98
CA SER A 196 -16.96 18.84 21.81
C SER A 196 -18.33 19.37 21.46
N ALA A 197 -19.10 18.57 20.72
CA ALA A 197 -20.47 18.94 20.35
C ALA A 197 -21.44 19.00 21.55
N ASP A 198 -21.09 18.36 22.67
CA ASP A 198 -21.92 18.25 23.88
C ASP A 198 -21.35 19.01 25.09
N GLY A 199 -20.33 19.85 24.89
CA GLY A 199 -19.72 20.69 25.91
C GLY A 199 -18.76 19.99 26.87
N ARG A 200 -18.52 18.67 26.73
CA ARG A 200 -17.50 17.94 27.49
C ARG A 200 -16.09 18.42 27.16
N THR A 201 -15.26 18.54 28.19
CA THR A 201 -13.83 18.84 28.06
C THR A 201 -13.06 17.66 27.45
N PRO A 202 -11.86 17.88 26.86
CA PRO A 202 -11.00 16.78 26.39
C PRO A 202 -10.73 15.72 27.48
N ALA A 203 -10.52 16.15 28.72
CA ALA A 203 -10.32 15.25 29.86
C ALA A 203 -11.53 14.32 30.09
N GLU A 204 -12.74 14.85 29.97
CA GLU A 204 -13.99 14.09 30.13
C GLU A 204 -14.20 13.10 28.99
N LEU A 205 -13.90 13.50 27.75
CA LEU A 205 -13.99 12.62 26.59
C LEU A 205 -13.05 11.42 26.72
N CYS A 206 -11.80 11.67 27.12
CA CYS A 206 -10.76 10.64 27.22
C CYS A 206 -10.83 9.79 28.50
N ARG A 207 -11.65 10.17 29.50
CA ARG A 207 -11.70 9.50 30.82
C ARG A 207 -11.88 7.98 30.74
N HIS A 208 -12.72 7.50 29.83
CA HIS A 208 -12.97 6.06 29.66
C HIS A 208 -11.77 5.30 29.07
N LEU A 209 -10.86 5.99 28.38
CA LEU A 209 -9.61 5.46 27.84
C LEU A 209 -8.46 5.51 28.86
N ALA A 210 -8.55 6.41 29.84
CA ALA A 210 -7.52 6.70 30.84
C ALA A 210 -7.48 5.69 32.02
N ALA A 211 -8.04 4.50 31.86
CA ALA A 211 -8.06 3.49 32.93
C ALA A 211 -6.63 3.14 33.39
N GLY A 212 -6.35 3.38 34.67
CA GLY A 212 -5.02 3.18 35.25
C GLY A 212 -3.99 4.27 34.92
N VAL A 213 -4.43 5.43 34.43
CA VAL A 213 -3.59 6.62 34.21
C VAL A 213 -3.83 7.62 35.34
N GLU A 214 -2.76 7.95 36.07
CA GLU A 214 -2.79 8.90 37.19
C GLU A 214 -1.86 10.08 36.89
N PRO A 215 -2.37 11.20 36.34
CA PRO A 215 -1.56 12.38 36.11
C PRO A 215 -1.23 13.10 37.44
N PRO A 216 -0.15 13.88 37.51
CA PRO A 216 0.12 14.75 38.65
C PRO A 216 -1.05 15.69 38.96
N PRO A 217 -1.21 16.15 40.22
CA PRO A 217 -2.28 17.07 40.59
C PRO A 217 -2.33 18.31 39.69
N GLY A 218 -3.54 18.65 39.23
CA GLY A 218 -3.78 19.82 38.37
C GLY A 218 -3.42 19.64 36.90
N MET A 219 -2.92 18.47 36.49
CA MET A 219 -2.64 18.14 35.09
C MET A 219 -3.81 17.40 34.43
N VAL A 220 -3.95 17.59 33.12
CA VAL A 220 -4.94 16.90 32.28
C VAL A 220 -4.26 15.72 31.57
N PRO A 221 -4.76 14.47 31.72
CA PRO A 221 -4.24 13.32 31.00
C PRO A 221 -4.76 13.32 29.56
N LEU A 222 -3.87 13.28 28.58
CA LEU A 222 -4.21 13.18 27.15
C LEU A 222 -3.40 12.05 26.50
N PRO A 223 -4.03 11.22 25.64
CA PRO A 223 -3.33 10.16 24.91
C PRO A 223 -2.55 10.70 23.68
#